data_AF-A0A7Y8I6U7-F1
#
_entry.id   AF-A0A7Y8I6U7-F1
#
_cell.length_a   1.000
_cell.length_b   1.000
_cell.length_c   1.000
_cell.angle_alpha   90.00
_cell.angle_beta   90.00
_cell.angle_gamma   90.00
#
_symmetry.space_group_name_H-M   'P 1'
#
loop_
_entity.id
_entity.type
_entity.pdbx_description
1 polymer ?
#
loop_
_entity_poly.entity_id
_entity_poly.type
_entity_poly.pdbx_seq_one_letter_code
_entity_poly.pdbx_strand_id
1 'polypeptide(L)'
;SVAELSNSQILENLEYAGKRYEYLYCRELRKLEVIQSKAIIKDLDEFKSAQTKYFQIKSMHPQIWFENWDVYKEIVSEANKRNLAISPQDAGETTKMLCFG
;
A
#
# COMPACT_ATOMS: atom_id res chain seq x y z
N SER A 1 -4.02 -8.33 -13.77
CA SER A 1 -2.59 -8.52 -13.43
C SER A 1 -1.83 -7.23 -13.71
N VAL A 2 -0.77 -6.89 -12.97
CA VAL A 2 0.06 -5.68 -13.26
C VAL A 2 0.62 -5.73 -14.70
N ALA A 3 0.89 -6.92 -15.23
CA ALA A 3 1.35 -7.12 -16.60
C ALA A 3 0.38 -6.63 -17.69
N GLU A 4 -0.92 -6.54 -17.39
CA GLU A 4 -1.96 -6.10 -18.34
C GLU A 4 -2.09 -4.57 -18.41
N LEU A 5 -1.43 -3.85 -17.50
CA LEU A 5 -1.45 -2.40 -17.48
C LEU A 5 -0.63 -1.83 -18.64
N SER A 6 -1.11 -0.74 -19.23
CA SER A 6 -0.34 0.09 -20.17
C SER A 6 0.80 0.83 -19.46
N ASN A 7 1.78 1.31 -20.22
CA ASN A 7 2.92 2.03 -19.65
C ASN A 7 2.48 3.31 -18.91
N SER A 8 1.48 4.04 -19.41
CA SER A 8 0.94 5.22 -18.71
C SER A 8 0.31 4.84 -17.38
N GLN A 9 -0.51 3.78 -17.34
CA GLN A 9 -1.11 3.31 -16.10
C GLN A 9 -0.05 2.88 -15.08
N ILE A 10 1.05 2.25 -15.51
CA ILE A 10 2.14 1.88 -14.59
C ILE A 10 2.78 3.14 -13.99
N LEU A 11 3.11 4.14 -14.82
CA LEU A 11 3.70 5.41 -14.36
C LEU A 11 2.76 6.18 -13.43
N GLU A 12 1.47 6.29 -13.78
CA GLU A 12 0.44 6.91 -12.94
C GLU A 12 0.31 6.22 -11.59
N ASN A 13 0.33 4.87 -11.58
CA ASN A 13 0.28 4.11 -10.33
C ASN A 13 1.54 4.31 -9.48
N LEU A 14 2.73 4.38 -10.08
CA LEU A 14 3.98 4.66 -9.37
C LEU A 14 3.96 6.04 -8.72
N GLU A 15 3.56 7.06 -9.48
CA GLU A 15 3.45 8.44 -9.00
C GLU A 15 2.40 8.54 -7.88
N TYR A 16 1.21 7.99 -8.10
CA TYR A 16 0.14 7.99 -7.12
C TYR A 16 0.56 7.29 -5.82
N ALA A 17 1.15 6.11 -5.92
CA ALA A 17 1.60 5.34 -4.78
C ALA A 17 2.69 6.07 -4.00
N GLY A 18 3.68 6.65 -4.68
CA GLY A 18 4.75 7.43 -4.07
C GLY A 18 4.24 8.70 -3.37
N LYS A 19 3.29 9.43 -3.97
CA LYS A 19 2.72 10.65 -3.36
C LYS A 19 1.72 10.39 -2.24
N ARG A 20 1.13 9.18 -2.17
CA ARG A 20 0.00 8.86 -1.29
C ARG A 20 0.26 7.66 -0.36
N TYR A 21 1.51 7.26 -0.14
CA TYR A 21 1.79 6.07 0.66
C TYR A 21 1.22 6.14 2.08
N GLU A 22 1.23 7.30 2.75
CA GLU A 22 0.63 7.48 4.08
C GLU A 22 -0.88 7.21 4.07
N TYR A 23 -1.58 7.70 3.04
CA TYR A 23 -3.00 7.42 2.85
C TYR A 23 -3.26 5.93 2.61
N LEU A 24 -2.43 5.29 1.78
CA LEU A 24 -2.55 3.86 1.46
C LEU A 24 -2.28 2.99 2.70
N TYR A 25 -1.31 3.37 3.52
CA TYR A 25 -1.03 2.77 4.82
C TYR A 25 -2.26 2.83 5.73
N CYS A 26 -2.82 4.03 5.96
CA CYS A 26 -4.00 4.18 6.80
C CYS A 26 -5.26 3.53 6.19
N ARG A 27 -5.31 3.35 4.87
CA ARG A 27 -6.38 2.59 4.20
C ARG A 27 -6.26 1.09 4.44
N GLU A 28 -5.06 0.52 4.38
CA GLU A 28 -4.83 -0.91 4.66
C GLU A 28 -5.15 -1.25 6.12
N LEU A 29 -4.78 -0.40 7.08
CA LEU A 29 -5.16 -0.58 8.49
C LEU A 29 -6.68 -0.60 8.67
N ARG A 30 -7.40 0.38 8.10
CA ARG A 30 -8.87 0.42 8.16
C ARG A 30 -9.52 -0.80 7.52
N LYS A 31 -8.98 -1.27 6.40
CA LYS A 31 -9.45 -2.50 5.74
C LYS A 31 -9.34 -3.70 6.69
N LEU A 32 -8.21 -3.83 7.40
CA LEU A 32 -8.01 -4.91 8.36
C LEU A 32 -8.94 -4.80 9.57
N GLU A 33 -9.24 -3.59 10.04
CA GLU A 33 -10.24 -3.38 11.09
C GLU A 33 -11.63 -3.84 10.64
N VAL A 34 -12.04 -3.49 9.41
CA VAL A 34 -13.32 -3.93 8.83
C VAL A 34 -13.38 -5.46 8.69
N ILE A 35 -12.28 -6.10 8.27
CA ILE A 35 -12.21 -7.58 8.20
C ILE A 35 -12.36 -8.18 9.60
N GLN A 36 -11.61 -7.68 10.59
CA GLN A 36 -11.70 -8.12 11.98
C GLN A 36 -13.14 -8.01 12.51
N SER A 37 -13.81 -6.86 12.33
CA SER A 37 -15.20 -6.68 12.79
C SER A 37 -16.19 -7.64 12.15
N LYS A 38 -15.96 -8.04 10.90
CA LYS A 38 -16.82 -9.00 10.19
C LYS A 38 -16.53 -10.45 10.61
N ALA A 39 -15.26 -10.77 10.84
CA ALA A 39 -14.79 -12.11 11.12
C ALA A 39 -15.00 -12.53 12.59
N ILE A 40 -15.01 -11.59 13.55
CA ILE A 40 -15.04 -11.88 14.99
C ILE A 40 -16.16 -12.84 15.44
N ILE A 41 -17.30 -12.86 14.74
CA ILE A 41 -18.44 -13.74 15.04
C ILE A 41 -18.62 -14.90 14.03
N LYS A 42 -17.81 -14.95 12.97
CA LYS A 42 -17.99 -15.89 11.84
C LYS A 42 -16.84 -16.86 11.67
N ASP A 43 -15.61 -16.35 11.79
CA ASP A 43 -14.40 -17.07 11.47
C ASP A 43 -13.26 -16.58 12.39
N LEU A 44 -12.89 -17.43 13.34
CA LEU A 44 -11.85 -17.12 14.32
C LEU A 44 -10.45 -17.04 13.69
N ASP A 45 -10.20 -17.83 12.65
CA ASP A 45 -8.89 -17.88 12.01
C ASP A 45 -8.68 -16.67 11.10
N GLU A 46 -9.72 -16.27 10.37
CA GLU A 46 -9.73 -15.00 9.61
C GLU A 46 -9.54 -13.81 10.55
N PHE A 47 -10.25 -13.78 11.68
CA PHE A 47 -10.10 -12.72 12.68
C PHE A 47 -8.66 -12.62 13.19
N LYS A 48 -8.08 -13.74 13.65
CA LYS A 48 -6.71 -13.78 14.17
C LYS A 48 -5.69 -13.37 13.10
N SER A 49 -5.83 -13.87 11.88
CA SER A 49 -4.96 -13.53 10.76
C SER A 49 -4.98 -12.02 10.46
N ALA A 50 -6.18 -11.42 10.37
CA ALA A 50 -6.33 -9.99 10.15
C ALA A 50 -5.78 -9.14 11.31
N GLN A 51 -6.00 -9.58 12.55
CA GLN A 51 -5.48 -8.93 13.75
C GLN A 51 -3.95 -8.96 13.81
N THR A 52 -3.32 -10.11 13.55
CA THR A 52 -1.86 -10.25 13.49
C THR A 52 -1.29 -9.31 12.42
N LYS A 53 -1.87 -9.30 11.21
CA LYS A 53 -1.42 -8.43 10.13
C LYS A 53 -1.57 -6.94 10.50
N TYR A 54 -2.66 -6.57 11.16
CA TYR A 54 -2.89 -5.20 11.63
C TYR A 54 -1.78 -4.75 12.58
N PHE A 55 -1.44 -5.55 13.59
CA PHE A 55 -0.37 -5.18 14.53
C PHE A 55 1.02 -5.16 13.89
N GLN A 56 1.29 -6.07 12.96
CA GLN A 56 2.53 -6.05 12.17
C GLN A 56 2.66 -4.75 11.38
N ILE A 57 1.62 -4.33 10.65
CA ILE A 57 1.65 -3.09 9.87
C ILE A 57 1.70 -1.87 10.80
N LYS A 58 0.85 -1.83 11.84
CA LYS A 58 0.75 -0.69 12.76
C LYS A 58 2.05 -0.37 13.50
N SER A 59 2.88 -1.39 13.72
CA SER A 59 4.20 -1.24 14.37
C SER A 59 5.32 -0.81 13.41
N MET A 60 5.06 -0.76 12.10
CA MET A 60 6.01 -0.27 11.11
C MET A 60 5.82 1.22 10.84
N HIS A 61 6.92 1.91 10.53
CA HIS A 61 6.83 3.25 9.95
C HIS A 61 6.14 3.17 8.57
N PRO A 62 5.23 4.09 8.20
CA PRO A 62 4.51 4.03 6.92
C PRO A 62 5.42 3.90 5.69
N GLN A 63 6.58 4.58 5.71
CA GLN A 63 7.60 4.46 4.66
C GLN A 63 8.16 3.02 4.54
N ILE A 64 8.49 2.38 5.66
CA ILE A 64 9.02 1.01 5.69
C ILE A 64 7.96 0.02 5.21
N TRP A 65 6.69 0.22 5.60
CA TRP A 65 5.58 -0.58 5.08
C TRP A 65 5.45 -0.42 3.57
N PHE A 66 5.51 0.82 3.06
CA PHE A 66 5.35 1.13 1.65
C PHE A 66 6.43 0.47 0.78
N GLU A 67 7.69 0.55 1.20
CA GLU A 67 8.82 -0.12 0.55
C GLU A 67 8.67 -1.64 0.53
N ASN A 68 7.93 -2.20 1.50
CA ASN A 68 7.66 -3.62 1.61
C ASN A 68 6.32 -4.08 1.02
N TRP A 69 5.49 -3.15 0.54
CA TRP A 69 4.15 -3.46 0.07
C TRP A 69 4.20 -4.21 -1.26
N ASP A 70 3.69 -5.44 -1.27
CA ASP A 70 3.79 -6.36 -2.43
C ASP A 70 3.22 -5.76 -3.71
N VAL A 71 2.09 -5.05 -3.63
CA VAL A 71 1.48 -4.39 -4.80
C VAL A 71 2.44 -3.35 -5.39
N TYR A 72 3.10 -2.55 -4.55
CA TYR A 72 4.07 -1.57 -5.03
C TYR A 72 5.30 -2.24 -5.61
N LYS A 73 5.82 -3.31 -4.98
CA LYS A 73 6.94 -4.11 -5.52
C LYS A 73 6.63 -4.71 -6.88
N GLU A 74 5.40 -5.19 -7.10
CA GLU A 74 4.96 -5.71 -8.41
C GLU A 74 4.95 -4.61 -9.48
N ILE A 75 4.44 -3.42 -9.16
CA ILE A 75 4.41 -2.27 -10.08
C ILE A 75 5.84 -1.83 -10.43
N VAL A 76 6.73 -1.72 -9.43
CA VAL A 76 8.15 -1.37 -9.64
C VAL A 76 8.85 -2.43 -10.49
N SER A 77 8.63 -3.71 -10.20
CA SER A 77 9.20 -4.82 -10.98
C SER A 77 8.77 -4.75 -12.44
N GLU A 78 7.48 -4.52 -12.70
CA GLU A 78 6.97 -4.41 -14.07
C GLU A 78 7.48 -3.16 -14.79
N ALA A 79 7.59 -2.03 -14.11
CA ALA A 79 8.18 -0.81 -14.66
C ALA A 79 9.65 -1.01 -15.05
N ASN A 80 10.43 -1.68 -14.19
CA ASN A 80 11.83 -2.00 -14.44
C ASN A 80 12.00 -2.92 -15.65
N LYS A 81 11.17 -3.97 -15.79
CA LYS A 81 11.19 -4.85 -16.98
C LYS A 81 10.97 -4.07 -18.28
N ARG A 82 10.18 -2.99 -18.23
CA ARG A 82 9.83 -2.14 -19.37
C ARG A 82 10.74 -0.93 -19.53
N ASN A 83 11.77 -0.78 -18.69
CA ASN A 83 12.66 0.39 -18.64
C ASN A 83 11.92 1.73 -18.52
N LEU A 84 10.83 1.76 -17.73
CA LEU A 84 10.07 2.98 -17.46
C LEU A 84 10.73 3.73 -16.30
N ALA A 85 11.34 4.88 -16.58
CA ALA A 85 11.93 5.74 -15.54
C ALA A 85 10.88 6.68 -14.95
N ILE A 86 10.84 6.79 -13.62
CA ILE A 86 10.13 7.87 -12.92
C ILE A 86 11.11 9.06 -12.89
N SER A 87 10.74 10.22 -13.44
CA SER A 87 11.55 11.43 -13.28
C SER A 87 11.65 11.78 -11.79
N PRO A 88 12.85 11.92 -11.20
CA PRO A 88 13.02 12.21 -9.77
C PRO A 88 12.45 13.56 -9.30
N GLN A 89 11.92 14.38 -10.20
CA GLN A 89 11.55 15.78 -9.93
C GLN A 89 10.16 15.94 -9.28
N ASP A 90 9.32 14.90 -9.21
CA ASP A 90 7.94 15.01 -8.71
C ASP A 90 7.70 14.42 -7.30
N ALA A 91 8.76 13.97 -6.61
CA ALA A 91 8.66 13.29 -5.30
C ALA A 91 8.55 14.24 -4.09
N GLY A 92 8.42 15.55 -4.30
CA GLY A 92 8.73 16.58 -3.29
C GLY A 92 7.62 17.01 -2.32
N GLU A 93 6.35 16.66 -2.53
CA GLU A 93 5.26 17.15 -1.65
C GLU A 93 4.48 16.02 -1.00
N THR A 94 5.00 15.55 0.14
CA THR A 94 4.25 14.72 1.09
C THR A 94 3.14 15.58 1.71
N THR A 95 1.89 15.34 1.31
CA THR A 95 0.72 15.90 2.01
C THR A 95 0.62 15.21 3.37
N LYS A 96 1.14 15.85 4.43
CA LYS A 96 0.99 15.37 5.82
C LYS A 96 -0.49 15.17 6.12
N MET A 97 -0.97 13.93 6.13
CA MET A 97 -2.28 13.61 6.67
C MET A 97 -2.10 13.04 8.07
N LEU A 98 -2.59 13.79 9.05
CA LEU A 98 -2.71 13.32 10.42
C LEU A 98 -3.73 12.16 10.43
N CYS A 99 -3.25 10.93 10.48
CA CYS A 99 -4.10 9.79 10.81
C CYS A 99 -4.41 9.87 12.31
N PHE A 100 -5.45 10.63 12.66
CA PHE A 100 -6.06 10.57 13.98
C PHE A 100 -6.90 9.30 14.07
N GLY A 101 -6.57 8.48 15.05
CA GLY A 101 -7.37 7.36 15.56
C GLY A 101 -7.23 7.34 17.07
#